data_AF-A0A0A3XKM4-F1
#
_entry.id   AF-A0A0A3XKM4-F1
#
_cell.length_a   1.000
_cell.length_b   1.000
_cell.length_c   1.000
_cell.angle_alpha   90.00
_cell.angle_beta   90.00
_cell.angle_gamma   90.00
#
_symmetry.space_group_name_H-M   'P 1'
#
loop_
_entity.id
_entity.type
_entity.pdbx_description
1 polymer ?
#
loop_
_entity_poly.entity_id
_entity_poly.type
_entity_poly.pdbx_seq_one_letter_code
_entity_poly.pdbx_strand_id
1 'polypeptide(L)'
;MAKLILSSYPAERNGAFVSVHLCLSGDALPFPGRTVEIQRAADAAREFETYRADVAATGKPAVVSMRIGRRDRSPPGFKKLPGASGFHEVNL
;
A
#
# COMPACT_ATOMS: atom_id res chain seq x y z
N MET A 1 15.16 -10.28 -8.61
CA MET A 1 14.56 -9.54 -7.48
C MET A 1 13.11 -9.27 -7.82
N ALA A 2 12.20 -9.29 -6.84
CA ALA A 2 10.79 -9.02 -7.10
C ALA A 2 10.51 -7.52 -6.93
N LYS A 3 9.68 -6.94 -7.78
CA LYS A 3 9.26 -5.55 -7.64
C LYS A 3 8.09 -5.48 -6.67
N LEU A 4 8.24 -4.75 -5.57
CA LEU A 4 7.17 -4.39 -4.67
C LEU A 4 6.57 -3.07 -5.15
N ILE A 5 5.26 -3.07 -5.40
CA ILE A 5 4.49 -1.89 -5.77
C ILE A 5 3.66 -1.51 -4.54
N LEU A 6 3.90 -0.31 -4.04
CA LEU A 6 3.22 0.34 -2.93
C LEU A 6 2.28 1.40 -3.52
N SER A 7 1.04 1.41 -3.06
CA SER A 7 0.03 2.34 -3.54
C SER A 7 -0.77 2.87 -2.37
N SER A 8 -1.17 4.13 -2.45
CA SER A 8 -2.14 4.74 -1.55
C SER A 8 -3.34 5.22 -2.35
N TYR A 9 -4.53 5.16 -1.76
CA TYR A 9 -5.77 5.61 -2.38
C TYR A 9 -6.54 6.43 -1.35
N PRO A 10 -7.20 7.52 -1.74
CA PRO A 10 -8.07 8.24 -0.81
C PRO A 10 -9.17 7.30 -0.34
N ALA A 11 -9.53 7.45 0.91
CA ALA A 11 -10.59 6.67 1.50
C ALA A 11 -11.40 7.54 2.46
N GLU A 12 -12.65 7.14 2.67
CA GLU A 12 -13.55 7.76 3.62
C GLU A 12 -14.33 6.68 4.37
N ARG A 13 -14.65 6.96 5.64
CA ARG A 13 -15.46 6.06 6.47
C ARG A 13 -16.93 6.40 6.32
N ASN A 14 -17.69 5.48 5.72
CA ASN A 14 -19.12 5.58 5.48
C ASN A 14 -19.87 4.61 6.42
N GLY A 15 -20.02 5.02 7.68
CA GLY A 15 -20.60 4.19 8.72
C GLY A 15 -19.73 2.98 9.06
N ALA A 16 -20.22 1.78 8.78
CA ALA A 16 -19.50 0.52 9.05
C ALA A 16 -18.48 0.15 7.96
N PHE A 17 -18.46 0.87 6.83
CA PHE A 17 -17.64 0.54 5.67
C PHE A 17 -16.61 1.63 5.35
N VAL A 18 -15.53 1.23 4.68
CA VAL A 18 -14.54 2.15 4.11
C VAL A 18 -14.72 2.18 2.60
N SER A 19 -15.03 3.37 2.06
CA SER A 19 -15.06 3.61 0.62
C SER A 19 -13.65 3.95 0.15
N VAL A 20 -13.16 3.25 -0.88
CA VAL A 20 -11.83 3.47 -1.47
C VAL A 20 -12.00 4.03 -2.89
N HIS A 21 -11.37 5.18 -3.15
CA HIS A 21 -11.47 5.86 -4.44
C HIS A 21 -10.33 5.42 -5.38
N LEU A 22 -10.62 4.43 -6.24
CA LEU A 22 -9.62 3.78 -7.11
C LEU A 22 -9.39 4.50 -8.46
N CYS A 23 -10.31 5.38 -8.88
CA CYS A 23 -10.31 6.03 -10.19
C CYS A 23 -9.97 7.52 -10.09
N LEU A 24 -8.77 7.82 -9.60
CA LEU A 24 -8.26 9.18 -9.57
C LEU A 24 -7.06 9.26 -10.50
N SER A 25 -7.19 10.08 -11.55
CA SER A 25 -6.05 10.63 -12.30
C SER A 25 -4.96 11.01 -11.28
N GLY A 26 -3.69 10.69 -11.56
CA GLY A 26 -2.60 10.62 -10.57
C GLY A 26 -2.41 11.82 -9.61
N ASP A 27 -3.09 12.94 -9.85
CA ASP A 27 -3.11 14.15 -9.01
C ASP A 27 -3.92 14.03 -7.70
N ALA A 28 -4.80 13.02 -7.55
CA ALA A 28 -5.65 12.91 -6.35
C ALA A 28 -5.26 11.76 -5.40
N LEU A 29 -4.06 11.18 -5.55
CA LEU A 29 -3.55 10.20 -4.57
C LEU A 29 -3.12 10.91 -3.27
N PRO A 30 -3.34 10.32 -2.08
CA PRO A 30 -2.91 10.90 -0.79
C PRO A 30 -1.39 11.05 -0.74
N PHE A 31 -0.69 10.06 -1.27
CA PHE A 31 0.75 9.99 -1.39
C PHE A 31 1.15 9.26 -2.68
N PRO A 32 2.21 9.67 -3.39
CA PRO A 32 2.62 9.03 -4.64
C PRO A 32 2.90 7.54 -4.46
N GLY A 33 2.57 6.74 -5.48
CA GLY A 33 2.92 5.33 -5.50
C GLY A 33 4.44 5.14 -5.51
N ARG A 34 4.93 4.08 -4.86
CA ARG A 34 6.36 3.75 -4.79
C ARG A 34 6.60 2.35 -5.32
N THR A 35 7.61 2.17 -6.17
CA THR A 35 8.05 0.83 -6.60
C THR A 35 9.48 0.61 -6.11
N VAL A 36 9.71 -0.50 -5.42
CA VAL A 36 11.02 -0.86 -4.86
C VAL A 36 11.37 -2.30 -5.20
N GLU A 37 12.65 -2.60 -5.35
CA GLU A 37 13.12 -3.97 -5.53
C GLU A 37 13.35 -4.62 -4.17
N ILE A 38 12.81 -5.82 -3.97
CA ILE A 38 12.95 -6.59 -2.74
C ILE A 38 13.57 -7.96 -3.01
N GLN A 39 14.29 -8.47 -2.00
CA GLN A 39 14.83 -9.82 -2.01
C GLN A 39 14.05 -10.74 -1.07
N ARG A 40 13.66 -10.24 0.10
CA ARG A 40 13.01 -11.00 1.17
C ARG A 40 11.66 -10.40 1.54
N ALA A 41 10.80 -11.21 2.15
CA ALA A 41 9.52 -10.73 2.69
C ALA A 41 9.73 -9.70 3.82
N ALA A 42 10.81 -9.81 4.59
CA ALA A 42 11.17 -8.82 5.61
C ALA A 42 11.42 -7.42 5.02
N ASP A 43 12.03 -7.35 3.83
CA ASP A 43 12.22 -6.06 3.12
C ASP A 43 10.86 -5.47 2.79
N ALA A 44 9.93 -6.28 2.26
CA ALA A 44 8.59 -5.83 1.93
C ALA A 44 7.82 -5.29 3.13
N ALA A 45 7.92 -5.95 4.29
CA ALA A 45 7.29 -5.50 5.52
C ALA A 45 7.85 -4.14 5.97
N ARG A 46 9.17 -3.95 5.92
CA ARG A 46 9.81 -2.69 6.30
C ARG A 46 9.43 -1.55 5.36
N GLU A 47 9.46 -1.80 4.05
CA GLU A 47 9.09 -0.79 3.05
C GLU A 47 7.61 -0.42 3.15
N PHE A 48 6.74 -1.40 3.47
CA PHE A 48 5.32 -1.16 3.70
C PHE A 48 5.06 -0.28 4.92
N GLU A 49 5.67 -0.57 6.07
CA GLU A 49 5.50 0.27 7.28
C GLU A 49 6.07 1.68 7.07
N THR A 50 7.20 1.80 6.38
CA THR A 50 7.78 3.10 6.03
C THR A 50 6.81 3.89 5.14
N TYR A 51 6.27 3.27 4.09
CA TYR A 51 5.30 3.91 3.21
C TYR A 51 4.01 4.28 3.93
N ARG A 52 3.54 3.44 4.85
CA ARG A 52 2.37 3.72 5.69
C ARG A 52 2.61 4.95 6.57
N ALA A 53 3.80 5.08 7.17
CA ALA A 53 4.16 6.26 7.97
C ALA A 53 4.25 7.53 7.10
N ASP A 54 4.83 7.42 5.90
CA ASP A 54 4.88 8.54 4.94
C ASP A 54 3.47 9.01 4.54
N VAL A 55 2.55 8.07 4.29
CA VAL A 55 1.14 8.39 3.99
C VAL A 55 0.46 8.98 5.21
N ALA A 56 0.72 8.45 6.41
CA ALA A 56 0.15 8.97 7.65
C ALA A 56 0.55 10.44 7.89
N ALA A 57 1.81 10.80 7.60
CA ALA A 57 2.33 12.15 7.72
C ALA A 57 1.64 13.17 6.80
N THR A 58 0.96 12.72 5.73
CA THR A 58 0.16 13.62 4.87
C THR A 58 -1.10 14.14 5.56
N GLY A 59 -1.55 13.50 6.64
CA GLY A 59 -2.78 13.84 7.36
C GLY A 59 -4.07 13.56 6.58
N LYS A 60 -3.97 13.03 5.36
CA LYS A 60 -5.14 12.73 4.50
C LYS A 60 -5.68 11.33 4.85
N PRO A 61 -7.01 11.16 4.90
CA PRO A 61 -7.62 9.84 5.07
C PRO A 61 -7.37 9.00 3.82
N ALA A 62 -6.82 7.81 4.03
CA ALA A 62 -6.30 6.98 2.96
C ALA A 62 -6.35 5.50 3.32
N VAL A 63 -6.23 4.66 2.29
CA VAL A 63 -5.80 3.29 2.46
C VAL A 63 -4.50 3.06 1.71
N VAL A 64 -3.66 2.18 2.25
CA VAL A 64 -2.42 1.73 1.61
C VAL A 64 -2.52 0.25 1.27
N SER A 65 -1.88 -0.15 0.18
CA SER A 65 -1.76 -1.55 -0.20
C SER A 65 -0.39 -1.83 -0.82
N MET A 66 0.05 -3.09 -0.72
CA MET A 66 1.24 -3.55 -1.42
C MET A 66 0.96 -4.79 -2.27
N ARG A 67 1.62 -4.86 -3.42
CA ARG A 67 1.56 -6.02 -4.30
C ARG A 67 2.89 -6.25 -4.99
N ILE A 68 3.11 -7.48 -5.43
CA ILE A 68 4.26 -7.80 -6.28
C ILE A 68 3.93 -7.45 -7.74
N GLY A 69 4.93 -6.97 -8.47
CA GLY A 69 4.86 -6.65 -9.89
C GLY A 69 4.35 -7.84 -10.71
N ARG A 70 3.60 -7.52 -11.77
CA ARG A 70 3.05 -8.55 -12.66
C ARG A 70 4.23 -9.33 -13.28
N ARG A 71 4.20 -10.65 -13.15
CA ARG A 71 5.21 -11.64 -13.61
C ARG A 71 6.40 -11.90 -12.66
N ASP A 72 6.51 -11.18 -11.54
CA ASP A 72 7.52 -11.51 -10.53
C ASP A 72 7.01 -12.59 -9.57
N ARG A 73 7.92 -13.46 -9.14
CA ARG A 73 7.62 -14.45 -8.09
C ARG A 73 7.73 -13.78 -6.72
N SER A 74 6.63 -13.78 -5.99
CA SER A 74 6.61 -13.29 -4.60
C SER A 74 7.57 -14.10 -3.72
N PRO A 75 8.39 -13.45 -2.87
CA PRO A 75 9.29 -14.16 -1.97
C PRO A 75 8.51 -15.01 -0.96
N PRO A 76 9.11 -16.10 -0.43
CA PRO A 76 8.47 -16.93 0.59
C PRO A 76 8.00 -16.09 1.78
N GLY A 77 6.75 -16.30 2.21
CA GLY A 77 6.16 -15.57 3.33
C GLY A 77 5.50 -14.22 2.98
N PHE A 78 5.70 -13.67 1.77
CA PHE A 78 5.11 -12.38 1.37
C PHE A 78 3.58 -12.35 1.54
N LYS A 79 2.88 -13.40 1.09
CA LYS A 79 1.41 -13.49 1.15
C LYS A 79 0.84 -13.55 2.58
N LYS A 80 1.69 -13.74 3.60
CA LYS A 80 1.30 -13.73 5.02
C LYS A 80 1.48 -12.35 5.66
N LEU A 81 2.09 -11.40 4.95
CA LEU A 81 2.27 -10.05 5.46
C LEU A 81 0.92 -9.33 5.44
N PRO A 82 0.59 -8.54 6.48
CA PRO A 82 -0.68 -7.82 6.55
C PRO A 82 -0.93 -7.02 5.26
N GLY A 83 0.05 -6.19 4.86
CA GLY A 83 -0.04 -5.34 3.66
C GLY A 83 -0.25 -6.07 2.33
N ALA A 84 0.01 -7.39 2.27
CA ALA A 84 -0.14 -8.19 1.06
C ALA A 84 -1.59 -8.67 0.84
N SER A 85 -2.45 -8.51 1.86
CA SER A 85 -3.86 -8.89 1.81
C SER A 85 -4.75 -7.66 2.01
N GLY A 86 -5.17 -7.06 0.89
CA GLY A 86 -6.20 -6.02 0.89
C GLY A 86 -5.68 -4.60 1.11
N PHE A 87 -6.55 -3.77 1.69
CA PHE A 87 -6.33 -2.35 1.94
C PHE A 87 -6.16 -2.12 3.44
N HIS A 88 -5.22 -1.25 3.81
CA HIS A 88 -4.93 -0.91 5.19
C HIS A 88 -5.21 0.55 5.45
N GLU A 89 -6.07 0.79 6.44
CA GLU A 89 -6.53 2.12 6.81
C GLU A 89 -5.38 2.98 7.38
N VAL A 90 -5.35 4.24 6.95
CA VAL A 90 -4.44 5.29 7.41
C VAL A 90 -5.25 6.56 7.60
N ASN A 91 -5.23 7.13 8.80
CA ASN A 91 -5.95 8.36 9.15
C ASN A 91 -7.47 8.32 8.87
N LEU A 92 -8.11 7.14 8.99
CA LEU A 92 -9.56 6.92 8.81
C LEU A 92 -10.33 6.82 10.12
#